data_AF-A0A368KTW1-F1
#
_entry.id   AF-A0A368KTW1-F1
#
_cell.length_a   1.000
_cell.length_b   1.000
_cell.length_c   1.000
_cell.angle_alpha   90.00
_cell.angle_beta   90.00
_cell.angle_gamma   90.00
#
_symmetry.space_group_name_H-M   'P 1'
#
loop_
_entity.id
_entity.type
_entity.pdbx_description
1 polymer ?
#
loop_
_entity_poly.entity_id
_entity_poly.type
_entity_poly.pdbx_seq_one_letter_code
_entity_poly.pdbx_strand_id
1 'polypeptide(L)'
;MQVTQPPSLLRATQTYTGILAIGIAWLIYEAVAKRSELAWVGCFVLLGLVALQQSGTFGRNQFATILSGAVQFAVAMMGGLVLCVSILFLFVWLPATVLVVGSLIVVSLFYWMAWQNWIWLQQLRGIHETQLSMPRTLTIYQLMIVTAAVAAICGLASLVQLGLQEGH
;
A
#
# COMPACT_ATOMS: atom_id res chain seq x y z
N MET A 1 15.30 3.65 29.64
CA MET A 1 14.21 2.66 29.47
C MET A 1 14.46 1.89 28.19
N GLN A 2 14.43 0.55 28.22
CA GLN A 2 14.44 -0.24 26.98
C GLN A 2 13.09 -0.04 26.28
N VAL A 3 13.10 0.60 25.11
CA VAL A 3 11.92 0.67 24.24
C VAL A 3 11.69 -0.73 23.69
N THR A 4 10.67 -1.41 24.22
CA THR A 4 10.24 -2.73 23.75
C THR A 4 9.42 -2.56 22.48
N GLN A 5 9.69 -3.42 21.49
CA GLN A 5 8.98 -3.39 20.22
C GLN A 5 7.50 -3.77 20.44
N PRO A 6 6.53 -3.07 19.83
CA PRO A 6 5.14 -3.43 19.97
C PRO A 6 4.88 -4.75 19.22
N PRO A 7 4.13 -5.70 19.82
CA PRO A 7 3.88 -7.01 19.23
C PRO A 7 3.10 -6.93 17.90
N SER A 8 2.31 -5.88 17.73
CA SER A 8 1.63 -5.54 16.47
C SER A 8 2.61 -5.26 15.33
N LEU A 9 3.70 -4.52 15.59
CA LEU A 9 4.73 -4.21 14.59
C LEU A 9 5.49 -5.46 14.15
N LEU A 10 5.77 -6.39 15.06
CA LEU A 10 6.43 -7.65 14.71
C LEU A 10 5.57 -8.46 13.75
N ARG A 11 4.28 -8.66 14.06
CA ARG A 11 3.34 -9.37 13.19
C ARG A 11 3.18 -8.65 11.85
N ALA A 12 3.02 -7.33 11.87
CA ALA A 12 2.90 -6.53 10.64
C ALA A 12 4.15 -6.67 9.75
N THR A 13 5.34 -6.61 10.35
CA THR A 13 6.61 -6.80 9.63
C THR A 13 6.70 -8.19 9.02
N GLN A 14 6.33 -9.25 9.74
CA GLN A 14 6.33 -10.62 9.23
C GLN A 14 5.35 -10.80 8.06
N THR A 15 4.11 -10.31 8.20
CA THR A 15 3.11 -10.35 7.12
C THR A 15 3.57 -9.56 5.90
N TYR A 16 4.06 -8.34 6.11
CA TYR A 16 4.54 -7.47 5.03
C TYR A 16 5.73 -8.10 4.28
N THR A 17 6.72 -8.59 5.01
CA THR A 17 7.90 -9.25 4.41
C THR A 17 7.54 -10.56 3.71
N GLY A 18 6.61 -11.35 4.25
CA GLY A 18 6.10 -12.55 3.59
C GLY A 18 5.43 -12.25 2.25
N ILE A 19 4.59 -11.21 2.20
CA ILE A 19 3.92 -10.80 0.96
C ILE A 19 4.91 -10.23 -0.06
N LEU A 20 5.88 -9.42 0.41
CA LEU A 20 6.96 -8.95 -0.46
C LEU A 20 7.80 -10.09 -1.02
N ALA A 21 8.05 -11.15 -0.25
CA ALA A 21 8.78 -12.33 -0.71
C ALA A 21 8.05 -13.05 -1.84
N ILE A 22 6.71 -13.15 -1.78
CA ILE A 22 5.89 -13.69 -2.88
C ILE A 22 6.06 -12.82 -4.13
N GLY A 23 5.99 -11.48 -3.98
CA GLY A 23 6.21 -10.54 -5.08
C GLY A 23 7.60 -10.64 -5.69
N ILE A 24 8.65 -10.79 -4.87
CA ILE A 24 10.03 -10.99 -5.30
C ILE A 24 10.16 -12.29 -6.10
N ALA A 25 9.61 -13.40 -5.58
CA ALA A 25 9.63 -14.69 -6.27
C ALA A 25 8.93 -14.61 -7.64
N TRP A 26 7.81 -13.90 -7.72
CA TRP A 26 7.10 -13.66 -8.98
C TRP A 26 7.93 -12.83 -9.97
N LEU A 27 8.56 -11.74 -9.51
CA LEU A 27 9.41 -10.92 -10.37
C LEU A 27 10.67 -11.66 -10.85
N ILE A 28 11.26 -12.51 -10.00
CA ILE A 28 12.37 -13.39 -10.41
C ILE A 28 11.89 -14.36 -11.50
N TYR A 29 10.71 -14.96 -11.35
CA TYR A 29 10.13 -15.81 -12.38
C TYR A 29 9.93 -15.05 -13.69
N GLU A 30 9.33 -13.86 -13.67
CA GLU A 30 9.14 -13.02 -14.88
C GLU A 30 10.49 -12.60 -15.50
N ALA A 31 11.49 -12.27 -14.69
CA ALA A 31 12.82 -11.87 -15.14
C ALA A 31 13.57 -13.03 -15.82
N VAL A 32 13.47 -14.25 -15.26
CA VAL A 32 14.20 -15.43 -15.76
C VAL A 32 13.44 -16.11 -16.90
N ALA A 33 12.14 -16.37 -16.73
CA ALA A 33 11.35 -17.13 -17.69
C ALA A 33 10.93 -16.28 -18.91
N LYS A 34 10.62 -14.99 -18.72
CA LYS A 34 10.19 -14.09 -19.79
C LYS A 34 11.23 -13.05 -20.21
N ARG A 35 12.44 -13.11 -19.63
CA ARG A 35 13.57 -12.21 -19.94
C ARG A 35 13.22 -10.72 -19.82
N SER A 36 12.33 -10.38 -18.88
CA SER A 36 11.92 -8.99 -18.67
C SER A 36 12.96 -8.25 -17.82
N GLU A 37 13.69 -7.32 -18.42
CA GLU A 37 14.70 -6.51 -17.71
C GLU A 37 14.07 -5.61 -16.64
N LEU A 38 12.84 -5.15 -16.86
CA LEU A 38 12.08 -4.34 -15.89
C LEU A 38 11.74 -5.14 -14.62
N ALA A 39 11.61 -6.47 -14.72
CA ALA A 39 11.34 -7.31 -13.57
C ALA A 39 12.54 -7.39 -12.59
N TRP A 40 13.78 -7.28 -13.11
CA TRP A 40 14.97 -7.16 -12.26
C TRP A 40 14.96 -5.85 -11.47
N VAL A 41 14.63 -4.73 -12.12
CA VAL A 41 14.51 -3.44 -11.45
C VAL A 41 13.47 -3.53 -10.33
N GLY A 42 12.29 -4.10 -10.61
CA GLY A 42 11.26 -4.33 -9.59
C GLY A 42 11.76 -5.20 -8.43
N CYS A 43 12.51 -6.28 -8.72
CA CYS A 43 13.07 -7.17 -7.70
C CYS A 43 14.02 -6.43 -6.75
N PHE A 44 14.94 -5.61 -7.27
CA PHE A 44 15.85 -4.82 -6.45
C PHE A 44 15.10 -3.79 -5.60
N VAL A 45 14.06 -3.16 -6.13
CA VAL A 45 13.20 -2.25 -5.37
C VAL A 45 12.54 -2.98 -4.20
N LEU A 46 11.94 -4.15 -4.43
CA LEU A 46 11.27 -4.92 -3.37
C LEU A 46 12.27 -5.41 -2.30
N LEU A 47 13.46 -5.85 -2.69
CA LEU A 47 14.53 -6.23 -1.75
C LEU A 47 14.99 -5.04 -0.90
N GLY A 48 15.13 -3.85 -1.51
CA GLY A 48 15.43 -2.61 -0.80
C GLY A 48 14.37 -2.27 0.25
N LEU A 49 13.08 -2.44 -0.06
CA LEU A 49 11.99 -2.25 0.89
C LEU A 49 12.07 -3.22 2.07
N VAL A 50 12.38 -4.50 1.83
CA VAL A 50 12.58 -5.49 2.90
C VAL A 50 13.73 -5.08 3.81
N ALA A 51 14.88 -4.71 3.23
CA ALA A 51 16.06 -4.30 3.98
C ALA A 51 15.79 -3.04 4.83
N LEU A 52 15.14 -2.03 4.25
CA LEU A 52 14.75 -0.81 4.97
C LEU A 52 13.80 -1.12 6.12
N GLN A 53 12.80 -1.98 5.89
CA GLN A 53 11.83 -2.36 6.91
C GLN A 53 12.48 -3.10 8.06
N GLN A 54 13.33 -4.10 7.79
CA GLN A 54 14.04 -4.83 8.85
C GLN A 54 15.01 -3.93 9.61
N SER A 55 15.70 -3.01 8.92
CA SER A 55 16.62 -2.06 9.55
C SER A 55 15.90 -1.07 10.47
N GLY A 56 14.71 -0.59 10.08
CA GLY A 56 13.89 0.29 10.92
C GLY A 56 13.29 -0.44 12.13
N THR A 57 12.73 -1.63 11.91
CA THR A 57 12.06 -2.42 12.95
C THR A 57 13.03 -3.03 13.95
N PHE A 58 14.02 -3.79 13.49
CA PHE A 58 14.95 -4.53 14.35
C PHE A 58 16.22 -3.74 14.68
N GLY A 59 16.69 -2.91 13.74
CA GLY A 59 17.87 -2.05 13.95
C GLY A 59 17.60 -0.80 14.78
N ARG A 60 16.34 -0.52 15.16
CA ARG A 60 15.90 0.66 15.92
C ARG A 60 16.36 2.00 15.32
N ASN A 61 16.63 2.02 14.01
CA ASN A 61 17.14 3.20 13.33
C ASN A 61 15.98 4.13 12.94
N GLN A 62 15.92 5.31 13.56
CA GLN A 62 14.86 6.31 13.31
C GLN A 62 14.81 6.75 11.84
N PHE A 63 15.97 6.94 11.19
CA PHE A 63 16.02 7.34 9.78
C PHE A 63 15.45 6.25 8.87
N ALA A 64 15.83 4.99 9.11
CA ALA A 64 15.31 3.85 8.35
C ALA A 64 13.79 3.67 8.54
N THR A 65 13.28 3.86 9.75
CA THR A 65 11.84 3.82 10.04
C THR A 65 11.07 4.94 9.33
N ILE A 66 11.60 6.16 9.32
CA ILE A 66 11.01 7.30 8.59
C ILE A 66 10.99 7.02 7.09
N LEU A 67 12.13 6.61 6.53
CA LEU A 67 12.26 6.35 5.10
C LEU A 67 11.35 5.19 4.66
N SER A 68 11.32 4.09 5.43
CA SER A 68 10.44 2.96 5.16
C SER A 68 8.96 3.37 5.20
N GLY A 69 8.54 4.11 6.23
CA GLY A 69 7.17 4.61 6.34
C GLY A 69 6.78 5.55 5.19
N ALA A 70 7.68 6.45 4.79
CA ALA A 70 7.45 7.37 3.67
C ALA A 70 7.30 6.64 2.33
N VAL A 71 8.16 5.66 2.05
CA VAL A 71 8.07 4.88 0.82
C VAL A 71 6.82 4.01 0.81
N GLN A 72 6.45 3.40 1.94
CA GLN A 72 5.23 2.61 2.04
C GLN A 72 3.97 3.46 1.83
N PHE A 73 3.97 4.67 2.36
CA PHE A 73 2.90 5.63 2.12
C PHE A 73 2.79 6.02 0.63
N ALA A 74 3.92 6.30 -0.02
CA ALA A 74 3.93 6.62 -1.45
C ALA A 74 3.38 5.46 -2.31
N VAL A 75 3.75 4.21 -1.98
CA VAL A 75 3.20 3.03 -2.65
C VAL A 75 1.69 2.88 -2.41
N ALA A 76 1.21 3.13 -1.18
CA ALA A 76 -0.21 3.12 -0.89
C ALA A 76 -0.99 4.18 -1.68
N MET A 77 -0.42 5.38 -1.85
CA MET A 77 -1.01 6.44 -2.68
C MET A 77 -1.08 6.04 -4.16
N MET A 78 0.01 5.50 -4.70
CA MET A 78 0.04 5.01 -6.09
C MET A 78 -0.94 3.86 -6.31
N GLY A 79 -1.02 2.91 -5.38
CA GLY A 79 -2.03 1.85 -5.42
C GLY A 79 -3.46 2.40 -5.38
N GLY A 80 -3.70 3.46 -4.61
CA GLY A 80 -5.00 4.15 -4.56
C GLY A 80 -5.39 4.76 -5.90
N LEU A 81 -4.43 5.36 -6.60
CA LEU A 81 -4.64 5.87 -7.96
C LEU A 81 -4.98 4.73 -8.94
N VAL A 82 -4.23 3.62 -8.91
CA VAL A 82 -4.52 2.45 -9.76
C VAL A 82 -5.91 1.89 -9.47
N LEU A 83 -6.29 1.82 -8.19
CA LEU A 83 -7.64 1.42 -7.78
C LEU A 83 -8.71 2.32 -8.40
N CYS A 84 -8.57 3.64 -8.28
CA CYS A 84 -9.52 4.60 -8.85
C CYS A 84 -9.68 4.43 -10.36
N VAL A 85 -8.56 4.34 -11.09
CA VAL A 85 -8.58 4.16 -12.55
C VAL A 85 -9.21 2.80 -12.91
N SER A 86 -8.86 1.73 -12.20
CA SER A 86 -9.35 0.38 -12.50
C SER A 86 -10.86 0.24 -12.26
N ILE A 87 -11.41 0.95 -11.27
CA ILE A 87 -12.86 0.95 -10.99
C ILE A 87 -13.65 1.50 -12.19
N LEU A 88 -13.13 2.48 -12.93
CA LEU A 88 -13.79 3.03 -14.11
C LEU A 88 -14.00 1.99 -15.22
N PHE A 89 -13.16 0.96 -15.28
CA PHE A 89 -13.20 -0.08 -16.31
C PHE A 89 -13.78 -1.40 -15.80
N LEU A 90 -14.31 -1.44 -14.57
CA LEU A 90 -14.72 -2.68 -13.90
C LEU A 90 -15.79 -3.47 -14.67
N PHE A 91 -16.65 -2.76 -15.42
CA PHE A 91 -17.72 -3.37 -16.22
C PHE A 91 -17.36 -3.57 -17.69
N VAL A 92 -16.19 -3.10 -18.12
CA VAL A 92 -15.75 -3.14 -19.52
C VAL A 92 -14.70 -4.22 -19.73
N TRP A 93 -13.86 -4.48 -18.72
CA TRP A 93 -12.68 -5.31 -18.90
C TRP A 93 -12.42 -6.22 -17.68
N LEU A 94 -12.50 -7.54 -17.86
CA LEU A 94 -12.32 -8.53 -16.79
C LEU A 94 -10.98 -8.37 -16.00
N PRO A 95 -9.84 -8.04 -16.64
CA PRO A 95 -8.60 -7.72 -15.92
C PRO A 95 -8.70 -6.52 -14.98
N ALA A 96 -9.63 -5.59 -15.20
CA ALA A 96 -9.87 -4.46 -14.30
C ALA A 96 -10.35 -4.92 -12.92
N THR A 97 -11.14 -6.00 -12.82
CA THR A 97 -11.55 -6.57 -11.53
C THR A 97 -10.34 -7.09 -10.74
N VAL A 98 -9.41 -7.77 -11.41
CA VAL A 98 -8.16 -8.26 -10.78
C VAL A 98 -7.31 -7.08 -10.31
N LEU A 99 -7.21 -6.01 -11.12
CA LEU A 99 -6.49 -4.80 -10.76
C LEU A 99 -7.14 -4.08 -9.56
N VAL A 100 -8.47 -4.03 -9.47
CA VAL A 100 -9.19 -3.46 -8.31
C VAL A 100 -8.90 -4.24 -7.04
N VAL A 101 -9.06 -5.57 -7.07
CA VAL A 101 -8.80 -6.42 -5.89
C VAL A 101 -7.32 -6.37 -5.48
N GLY A 102 -6.41 -6.48 -6.45
CA GLY A 102 -4.97 -6.40 -6.21
C GLY A 102 -4.57 -5.05 -5.62
N SER A 103 -5.09 -3.95 -6.17
CA SER A 103 -4.80 -2.60 -5.68
C SER A 103 -5.35 -2.39 -4.28
N LEU A 104 -6.56 -2.85 -3.96
CA LEU A 104 -7.11 -2.79 -2.60
C LEU A 104 -6.18 -3.49 -1.59
N ILE A 105 -5.76 -4.71 -1.90
CA ILE A 105 -4.87 -5.49 -1.02
C ILE A 105 -3.55 -4.75 -0.80
N VAL A 106 -2.93 -4.27 -1.89
CA VAL A 106 -1.66 -3.53 -1.83
C VAL A 106 -1.81 -2.24 -1.02
N VAL A 107 -2.84 -1.43 -1.30
CA VAL A 107 -3.09 -0.17 -0.60
C VAL A 107 -3.28 -0.40 0.89
N SER A 108 -4.15 -1.35 1.27
CA SER A 108 -4.43 -1.64 2.67
C SER A 108 -3.19 -2.13 3.42
N LEU A 109 -2.40 -3.01 2.81
CA LEU A 109 -1.19 -3.57 3.44
C LEU A 109 -0.08 -2.53 3.62
N PHE A 110 0.22 -1.77 2.57
CA PHE A 110 1.28 -0.76 2.62
C PHE A 110 0.89 0.40 3.54
N TYR A 111 -0.38 0.79 3.55
CA TYR A 111 -0.91 1.77 4.50
C TYR A 111 -0.80 1.27 5.94
N TRP A 112 -1.24 0.03 6.19
CA TRP A 112 -1.14 -0.58 7.52
C TRP A 112 0.32 -0.66 7.99
N MET A 113 1.26 -0.98 7.10
CA MET A 113 2.67 -1.01 7.46
C MET A 113 3.24 0.38 7.75
N ALA A 114 2.91 1.37 6.92
CA ALA A 114 3.29 2.77 7.15
C ALA A 114 2.77 3.28 8.49
N TRP A 115 1.55 2.87 8.84
CA TRP A 115 0.92 3.15 10.13
C TRP A 115 1.71 2.55 11.31
N GLN A 116 2.10 1.28 11.22
CA GLN A 116 2.92 0.63 12.26
C GLN A 116 4.30 1.28 12.39
N ASN A 117 4.94 1.67 11.28
CA ASN A 117 6.20 2.41 11.29
C ASN A 117 6.07 3.78 11.94
N TRP A 118 4.94 4.46 11.74
CA TRP A 118 4.66 5.73 12.42
C TRP A 118 4.54 5.54 13.93
N ILE A 119 3.76 4.56 14.41
CA ILE A 119 3.65 4.25 15.85
C ILE A 119 5.04 3.95 16.43
N TRP A 120 5.82 3.13 15.73
CA TRP A 120 7.17 2.77 16.14
C TRP A 120 8.09 3.99 16.25
N LEU A 121 8.03 4.90 15.29
CA LEU A 121 8.79 6.15 15.34
C LEU A 121 8.42 7.01 16.54
N GLN A 122 7.13 7.08 16.90
CA GLN A 122 6.70 7.84 18.07
C GLN A 122 7.22 7.22 19.37
N GLN A 123 7.20 5.88 19.47
CA GLN A 123 7.78 5.16 20.61
C GLN A 123 9.30 5.35 20.71
N LEU A 124 10.02 5.35 19.57
CA LEU A 124 11.45 5.67 19.51
C LEU A 124 11.76 7.12 19.95
N ARG A 125 10.77 8.03 19.87
CA ARG A 125 10.86 9.41 20.37
C ARG A 125 10.39 9.54 21.83
N GLY A 126 10.03 8.43 22.48
CA GLY A 126 9.57 8.39 23.86
C GLY A 126 8.06 8.63 24.06
N ILE A 127 7.29 8.83 22.98
CA ILE A 127 5.84 9.04 23.05
C ILE A 127 5.15 7.67 23.13
N HIS A 128 4.42 7.45 24.22
CA HIS A 128 3.78 6.15 24.48
C HIS A 128 2.45 6.05 23.73
N GLU A 129 2.08 4.82 23.34
CA GLU A 129 0.92 4.54 22.49
C GLU A 129 -0.41 5.01 23.10
N THR A 130 -0.53 4.98 24.43
CA THR A 130 -1.69 5.49 25.17
C THR A 130 -1.87 7.01 25.09
N GLN A 131 -0.85 7.74 24.64
CA GLN A 131 -0.87 9.19 24.42
C GLN A 131 -0.99 9.54 22.93
N LEU A 132 -0.93 8.54 22.03
CA LEU A 132 -1.11 8.76 20.60
C LEU A 132 -2.59 8.90 20.31
N SER A 133 -3.06 10.14 20.13
CA SER A 133 -4.34 10.37 19.49
C SER A 133 -4.30 9.79 18.07
N MET A 134 -5.37 9.11 17.67
CA MET A 134 -5.52 8.55 16.33
C MET A 134 -5.22 9.67 15.30
N PRO A 135 -4.20 9.54 14.46
CA PRO A 135 -3.73 10.61 13.61
C PRO A 135 -4.78 10.97 12.59
N ARG A 136 -5.00 12.28 12.45
CA ARG A 136 -5.81 12.91 11.41
C ARG A 136 -5.39 12.53 9.96
N THR A 137 -4.36 11.73 9.77
CA THR A 137 -4.04 11.10 8.48
C THR A 137 -5.01 9.96 8.11
N LEU A 138 -5.68 9.34 9.08
CA LEU A 138 -6.79 8.41 8.83
C LEU A 138 -7.98 9.12 8.17
N THR A 139 -8.26 10.36 8.58
CA THR A 139 -9.31 11.19 7.96
C THR A 139 -8.98 11.60 6.52
N ILE A 140 -7.70 11.73 6.14
CA ILE A 140 -7.30 12.07 4.75
C ILE A 140 -7.43 10.88 3.81
N TYR A 141 -7.10 9.66 4.26
CA TYR A 141 -7.34 8.44 3.47
C TYR A 141 -8.82 8.11 3.36
N GLN A 142 -9.57 8.30 4.45
CA GLN A 142 -11.03 8.21 4.40
C GLN A 142 -11.61 9.24 3.42
N LEU A 143 -11.08 10.47 3.40
CA LEU A 143 -11.48 11.47 2.40
C LEU A 143 -11.15 10.98 0.98
N MET A 144 -9.93 10.51 0.71
CA MET A 144 -9.53 10.03 -0.61
C MET A 144 -10.34 8.81 -1.08
N ILE A 145 -10.63 7.86 -0.20
CA ILE A 145 -11.48 6.69 -0.50
C ILE A 145 -12.92 7.11 -0.74
N VAL A 146 -13.46 8.06 0.04
CA VAL A 146 -14.81 8.61 -0.16
C VAL A 146 -14.87 9.41 -1.46
N THR A 147 -13.87 10.21 -1.79
CA THR A 147 -13.79 10.95 -3.06
C THR A 147 -13.65 9.99 -4.25
N ALA A 148 -12.87 8.91 -4.11
CA ALA A 148 -12.76 7.85 -5.11
C ALA A 148 -14.07 7.10 -5.33
N ALA A 149 -14.82 6.80 -4.26
CA ALA A 149 -16.13 6.17 -4.32
C ALA A 149 -17.18 7.08 -4.99
N VAL A 150 -17.17 8.38 -4.67
CA VAL A 150 -18.04 9.37 -5.32
C VAL A 150 -17.71 9.49 -6.81
N ALA A 151 -16.43 9.55 -7.19
CA ALA A 151 -16.01 9.59 -8.59
C ALA A 151 -16.42 8.34 -9.37
N ALA A 152 -16.35 7.15 -8.75
CA ALA A 152 -16.82 5.90 -9.33
C ALA A 152 -18.35 5.89 -9.54
N ILE A 153 -19.12 6.39 -8.58
CA ILE A 153 -20.60 6.51 -8.68
C ILE A 153 -20.98 7.50 -9.78
N CYS A 154 -20.29 8.65 -9.87
CA CYS A 154 -20.49 9.61 -10.97
C CYS A 154 -20.12 9.02 -12.34
N GLY A 155 -19.03 8.25 -12.44
CA GLY A 155 -18.65 7.54 -13.66
C GLY A 155 -19.69 6.49 -14.08
N LEU A 156 -20.24 5.74 -13.13
CA LEU A 156 -21.37 4.82 -13.35
C LEU A 156 -22.63 5.54 -13.84
N ALA A 157 -22.97 6.68 -13.24
CA ALA A 157 -24.11 7.49 -13.68
C ALA A 157 -23.96 8.00 -15.11
N SER A 158 -22.75 8.44 -15.50
CA SER A 158 -22.47 8.87 -16.87
C SER A 158 -22.53 7.72 -17.88
N LEU A 159 -22.07 6.51 -17.54
CA LEU A 159 -22.18 5.33 -18.40
C LEU A 159 -23.63 4.86 -18.58
N VAL A 160 -24.44 4.92 -17.52
CA VAL A 160 -25.89 4.64 -17.61
C VAL A 160 -26.59 5.67 -18.49
N GLN A 161 -26.21 6.95 -18.39
CA GLN A 161 -26.75 8.01 -19.23
C GLN A 161 -26.38 7.82 -20.71
N LEU A 162 -25.15 7.42 -21.01
CA LEU A 162 -24.70 7.06 -22.37
C LEU A 162 -25.46 5.84 -22.92
N GLY A 163 -25.62 4.78 -22.13
CA GLY A 163 -26.38 3.59 -22.55
C GLY A 163 -27.87 3.85 -22.79
N LEU A 164 -28.47 4.81 -22.06
CA LEU A 164 -29.85 5.24 -22.31
C LEU A 164 -29.99 6.14 -23.54
N GLN A 165 -28.93 6.84 -23.94
CA GLN A 165 -28.92 7.67 -25.15
C GLN A 165 -28.66 6.85 -26.42
N GLU A 166 -27.88 5.77 -26.35
CA GLU A 166 -27.65 4.85 -27.49
C GLU A 166 -28.82 3.88 -27.72
N GLY A 167 -29.74 3.75 -26.75
CA GLY A 167 -30.96 2.93 -26.85
C GLY A 167 -32.18 3.63 -27.47
N HIS A 168 -32.00 4.83 -28.04
CA HIS A 168 -33.03 5.64 -28.71
C HIS A 168 -32.76 5.79 -30.21
#